data_AF-A0A151IJC3-F1
#
_entry.id   AF-A0A151IJC3-F1
#
_cell.length_a   1.000
_cell.length_b   1.000
_cell.length_c   1.000
_cell.angle_alpha   90.00
_cell.angle_beta   90.00
_cell.angle_gamma   90.00
#
_symmetry.space_group_name_H-M   'P 1'
#
loop_
_entity.id
_entity.type
_entity.pdbx_description
1 polymer ?
#
loop_
_entity_poly.entity_id
_entity_poly.type
_entity_poly.pdbx_seq_one_letter_code
_entity_poly.pdbx_strand_id
1 'polypeptide(L)'
;LEDPDSPETKAFIDAQNAITKLYLAACKARDNIHDRLKQLWDFPKYSCPAKYGEKYYFYKNSGLQNQSVLYVQDTLESKPKVFLDPNTFSEDGTVAITDSSFSEDGSIFAYGLSKSGSDWITIHFLNAHTGEKYPEILENVKFSSIEWTHDNRGIFYGQSRDQQGKTDGSETLGNENKKLCYHIVGTSQSDDVVAVEFPEEPLWSM
;
A
#
# COMPACT_ATOMS: atom_id res chain seq x y z
N LEU A 1 15.58 10.46 -22.72
CA LEU A 1 14.33 10.52 -21.92
C LEU A 1 13.95 9.18 -21.28
N GLU A 2 14.44 8.03 -21.76
CA GLU A 2 14.20 6.71 -21.14
C GLU A 2 14.99 6.48 -19.83
N ASP A 3 16.02 7.29 -19.57
CA ASP A 3 16.74 7.32 -18.30
C ASP A 3 16.18 8.44 -17.40
N PRO A 4 15.36 8.13 -16.38
CA PRO A 4 14.74 9.11 -15.49
C PRO A 4 15.75 9.79 -14.56
N ASP A 5 16.94 9.21 -14.37
CA ASP A 5 17.95 9.75 -13.47
C ASP A 5 18.86 10.78 -14.13
N SER A 6 18.97 10.73 -15.46
CA SER A 6 19.81 11.64 -16.25
C SER A 6 19.46 13.12 -15.99
N PRO A 7 20.46 14.01 -15.84
CA PRO A 7 20.23 15.45 -15.72
C PRO A 7 19.44 16.03 -16.90
N GLU A 8 19.64 15.50 -18.10
CA GLU A 8 18.92 15.90 -19.31
C GLU A 8 17.42 15.62 -19.20
N THR A 9 17.04 14.41 -18.75
CA THR A 9 15.62 14.04 -18.60
C THR A 9 14.96 14.87 -17.50
N LYS A 10 15.65 15.13 -16.38
CA LYS A 10 15.15 16.00 -15.31
C LYS A 10 14.93 17.44 -15.79
N ALA A 11 15.90 18.01 -16.50
CA ALA A 11 15.79 19.34 -17.09
C ALA A 11 14.65 19.43 -18.13
N PHE A 12 14.46 18.38 -18.92
CA PHE A 12 13.34 18.28 -19.85
C PHE A 12 11.99 18.27 -19.12
N ILE A 13 11.83 17.46 -18.06
CA ILE A 13 10.62 17.40 -17.24
C ILE A 13 10.32 18.78 -16.61
N ASP A 14 11.33 19.45 -16.07
CA ASP A 14 11.18 20.78 -15.47
C ASP A 14 10.73 21.82 -16.50
N ALA A 15 11.31 21.79 -17.70
CA ALA A 15 10.92 22.69 -18.79
C ALA A 15 9.47 22.48 -19.25
N GLN A 16 9.03 21.21 -19.38
CA GLN A 16 7.64 20.89 -19.70
C GLN A 16 6.69 21.37 -18.60
N ASN A 17 7.01 21.06 -17.33
CA ASN A 17 6.22 21.47 -16.19
C ASN A 17 6.12 23.00 -16.06
N ALA A 18 7.19 23.75 -16.36
CA ALA A 18 7.17 25.21 -16.30
C ALA A 18 6.17 25.82 -17.30
N ILE A 19 6.07 25.26 -18.50
CA ILE A 19 5.10 25.70 -19.51
C ILE A 19 3.68 25.32 -19.09
N THR A 20 3.46 24.05 -18.74
CA THR A 20 2.13 23.54 -18.44
C THR A 20 1.53 24.13 -17.18
N LYS A 21 2.31 24.27 -16.09
CA LYS A 21 1.83 24.86 -14.83
C LYS A 21 1.38 26.31 -15.05
N LEU A 22 2.12 27.11 -15.81
CA LEU A 22 1.74 28.49 -16.15
C LEU A 22 0.48 28.53 -17.02
N TYR A 23 0.39 27.66 -18.03
CA TYR A 23 -0.80 27.57 -18.88
C TYR A 23 -2.06 27.22 -18.08
N LEU A 24 -1.98 26.20 -17.21
CA LEU A 24 -3.10 25.80 -16.36
C LEU A 24 -3.46 26.89 -15.32
N ALA A 25 -2.46 27.56 -14.74
CA ALA A 25 -2.69 28.65 -13.79
C ALA A 25 -3.38 29.88 -14.42
N ALA A 26 -3.24 30.09 -15.73
CA ALA A 26 -3.93 31.17 -16.45
C ALA A 26 -5.44 30.92 -16.63
N CYS A 27 -5.94 29.71 -16.38
CA CYS A 27 -7.36 29.40 -16.48
C CYS A 27 -8.15 30.10 -15.37
N LYS A 28 -8.93 31.13 -15.74
CA LYS A 28 -9.76 31.91 -14.80
C LYS A 28 -10.77 31.09 -13.99
N ALA A 29 -11.18 29.93 -14.51
CA ALA A 29 -12.13 29.04 -13.85
C ALA A 29 -11.47 28.01 -12.93
N ARG A 30 -10.14 27.89 -12.91
CA ARG A 30 -9.40 26.84 -12.20
C ARG A 30 -9.78 26.78 -10.72
N ASP A 31 -9.74 27.91 -10.02
CA ASP A 31 -10.00 27.94 -8.58
C ASP A 31 -11.49 27.65 -8.29
N ASN A 32 -12.41 28.16 -9.12
CA ASN A 32 -13.84 27.82 -9.02
C ASN A 32 -14.10 26.32 -9.21
N ILE A 33 -13.41 25.68 -10.16
CA ILE A 33 -13.52 24.24 -10.41
C ILE A 33 -12.95 23.47 -9.21
N HIS A 34 -11.75 23.83 -8.77
CA HIS A 34 -11.10 23.23 -7.61
C HIS A 34 -11.99 23.30 -6.37
N ASP A 35 -12.52 24.48 -6.05
CA ASP A 35 -13.36 24.70 -4.89
C ASP A 35 -14.68 23.94 -5.00
N ARG A 36 -15.28 23.89 -6.20
CA ARG A 36 -16.49 23.10 -6.43
C ARG A 36 -16.24 21.61 -6.24
N LEU A 37 -15.13 21.08 -6.75
CA LEU A 37 -14.74 19.68 -6.55
C LEU A 37 -14.50 19.40 -5.07
N LYS A 38 -13.76 20.26 -4.37
CA LYS A 38 -13.50 20.14 -2.93
C LYS A 38 -14.80 20.09 -2.12
N GLN A 39 -15.73 21.01 -2.38
CA GLN A 39 -17.04 21.03 -1.72
C GLN A 39 -17.85 19.76 -1.97
N LEU A 40 -17.82 19.23 -3.21
CA LEU A 40 -18.54 18.00 -3.56
C LEU A 40 -17.88 16.75 -2.96
N TRP A 41 -16.57 16.79 -2.71
CA TRP A 41 -15.81 15.69 -2.13
C TRP A 41 -15.84 15.67 -0.59
N ASP A 42 -16.07 16.81 0.06
CA ASP A 42 -16.03 16.96 1.52
C ASP A 42 -17.29 16.43 2.21
N PHE A 43 -17.42 15.12 2.24
CA PHE A 43 -18.45 14.42 3.02
C PHE A 43 -17.88 13.14 3.65
N PRO A 44 -18.41 12.68 4.79
CA PRO A 44 -17.97 11.45 5.43
C PRO A 44 -18.18 10.22 4.54
N LYS A 45 -17.14 9.39 4.42
CA LYS A 45 -17.15 8.16 3.62
C LYS A 45 -16.89 6.96 4.53
N TYR A 46 -17.56 5.85 4.27
CA TYR A 46 -17.44 4.61 5.03
C TYR A 46 -17.35 3.42 4.07
N SER A 47 -16.52 2.44 4.38
CA SER A 47 -16.64 1.10 3.82
C SER A 47 -17.72 0.31 4.56
N CYS A 48 -18.11 -0.83 4.00
CA CYS A 48 -18.89 -1.81 4.75
C CYS A 48 -18.08 -2.31 5.97
N PRO A 49 -18.70 -2.49 7.15
CA PRO A 49 -18.07 -3.17 8.26
C PRO A 49 -17.92 -4.66 7.95
N ALA A 50 -16.72 -5.18 8.19
CA ALA A 50 -16.41 -6.60 8.11
C ALA A 50 -16.02 -7.12 9.50
N LYS A 51 -16.41 -8.35 9.83
CA LYS A 51 -16.10 -8.96 11.13
C LYS A 51 -14.85 -9.83 11.00
N TYR A 52 -13.87 -9.60 11.87
CA TYR A 52 -12.67 -10.43 12.01
C TYR A 52 -12.46 -10.74 13.49
N GLY A 53 -12.37 -12.02 13.83
CA GLY A 53 -12.48 -12.48 15.22
C GLY A 53 -13.79 -12.01 15.87
N GLU A 54 -13.69 -11.33 17.01
CA GLU A 54 -14.86 -10.82 17.74
C GLU A 54 -15.23 -9.37 17.37
N LYS A 55 -14.42 -8.67 16.59
CA LYS A 55 -14.55 -7.22 16.33
C LYS A 55 -14.94 -6.92 14.88
N TYR A 56 -15.43 -5.70 14.66
CA TYR A 56 -15.75 -5.18 13.34
C TYR A 56 -14.77 -4.10 12.92
N TYR A 57 -14.38 -4.13 11.66
CA TYR A 57 -13.41 -3.23 11.07
C TYR A 57 -14.01 -2.56 9.83
N PHE A 58 -13.71 -1.28 9.64
CA PHE A 58 -14.14 -0.52 8.47
C PHE A 58 -13.25 0.69 8.24
N TYR A 59 -13.13 1.09 6.97
CA TYR A 59 -12.50 2.34 6.60
C TYR A 59 -13.48 3.51 6.75
N LYS A 60 -12.97 4.63 7.24
CA LYS A 60 -13.68 5.90 7.31
C LYS A 60 -12.79 7.05 6.87
N ASN A 61 -13.36 7.97 6.12
CA ASN A 61 -12.74 9.26 5.79
C ASN A 61 -13.68 10.38 6.22
N SER A 62 -13.18 11.39 6.94
CA SER A 62 -13.99 12.51 7.42
C SER A 62 -14.48 13.43 6.29
N GLY A 63 -13.87 13.36 5.11
CA GLY A 63 -14.20 14.19 3.96
C GLY A 63 -13.00 14.31 3.03
N LEU A 64 -11.97 14.98 3.51
CA LEU A 64 -10.80 15.39 2.75
C LEU A 64 -9.48 14.84 3.31
N GLN A 65 -9.51 13.79 4.14
CA GLN A 65 -8.26 13.13 4.55
C GLN A 65 -7.60 12.51 3.31
N ASN A 66 -6.26 12.61 3.22
CA ASN A 66 -5.50 12.05 2.11
C ASN A 66 -5.75 10.55 1.97
N GLN A 67 -5.71 9.83 3.10
CA GLN A 67 -5.98 8.40 3.19
C GLN A 67 -7.16 8.13 4.13
N SER A 68 -7.98 7.13 3.81
CA SER A 68 -9.02 6.66 4.73
C SER A 68 -8.38 5.95 5.92
N VAL A 69 -8.95 6.12 7.11
CA VAL A 69 -8.46 5.53 8.35
C VAL A 69 -9.22 4.24 8.64
N LEU A 70 -8.51 3.19 9.03
CA LEU A 70 -9.11 1.93 9.45
C LEU A 70 -9.53 2.03 10.92
N TYR A 71 -10.80 1.79 11.20
CA TYR A 71 -11.40 1.79 12.53
C TYR A 71 -11.76 0.38 12.98
N VAL A 72 -11.85 0.21 14.29
CA VAL A 72 -12.33 -1.01 14.97
C VAL A 72 -13.44 -0.68 15.96
N GLN A 73 -14.42 -1.57 16.09
CA GLN A 73 -15.51 -1.50 17.07
C GLN A 73 -15.84 -2.90 17.62
N ASP A 74 -16.25 -2.97 18.89
CA ASP A 74 -16.57 -4.24 19.57
C ASP A 74 -17.93 -4.81 19.10
N THR A 75 -18.92 -3.95 18.85
CA THR A 75 -20.21 -4.27 18.20
C THR A 75 -20.51 -3.26 17.09
N LEU A 76 -21.53 -3.51 16.26
CA LEU A 76 -21.92 -2.59 15.18
C LEU A 76 -22.42 -1.22 15.69
N GLU A 77 -22.84 -1.15 16.96
CA GLU A 77 -23.35 0.05 17.63
C GLU A 77 -22.31 0.68 18.57
N SER A 78 -21.18 0.01 18.79
CA SER A 78 -20.12 0.48 19.68
C SER A 78 -19.42 1.70 19.09
N LYS A 79 -18.94 2.61 19.95
CA LYS A 79 -18.17 3.77 19.48
C LYS A 79 -16.86 3.28 18.82
N PRO A 80 -16.59 3.65 17.55
CA PRO A 80 -15.40 3.18 16.86
C PRO A 80 -14.13 3.85 17.40
N LYS A 81 -13.02 3.11 17.38
CA LYS A 81 -11.68 3.56 17.72
C LYS A 81 -10.77 3.44 16.50
N VAL A 82 -9.79 4.33 16.35
CA VAL A 82 -8.78 4.20 15.29
C VAL A 82 -7.99 2.92 15.53
N PHE A 83 -7.91 2.09 14.49
CA PHE A 83 -7.08 0.88 14.48
C PHE A 83 -5.76 1.15 13.76
N LEU A 84 -5.82 1.74 12.55
CA LEU A 84 -4.64 2.10 11.77
C LEU A 84 -4.91 3.37 10.95
N ASP A 85 -4.03 4.36 11.05
CA ASP A 85 -4.13 5.64 10.32
C ASP A 85 -2.96 5.83 9.35
N PRO A 86 -3.17 5.60 8.04
CA PRO A 86 -2.11 5.79 7.04
C PRO A 86 -1.61 7.22 6.91
N ASN A 87 -2.41 8.22 7.32
CA ASN A 87 -1.99 9.63 7.28
C ASN A 87 -0.85 9.91 8.27
N THR A 88 -0.56 8.99 9.20
CA THR A 88 0.59 9.10 10.13
C THR A 88 1.90 8.59 9.53
N PHE A 89 1.86 7.96 8.35
CA PHE A 89 3.05 7.35 7.72
C PHE A 89 3.83 8.31 6.81
N SER A 90 3.19 9.39 6.35
CA SER A 90 3.89 10.49 5.66
C SER A 90 3.18 11.83 5.87
N GLU A 91 3.96 12.91 5.88
CA GLU A 91 3.44 14.27 6.08
C GLU A 91 2.51 14.73 4.93
N ASP A 92 2.77 14.23 3.73
CA ASP A 92 2.05 14.58 2.50
C ASP A 92 0.94 13.57 2.12
N GLY A 93 0.76 12.50 2.89
CA GLY A 93 -0.21 11.44 2.62
C GLY A 93 0.07 10.57 1.39
N THR A 94 1.31 10.55 0.89
CA THR A 94 1.74 9.72 -0.26
C THR A 94 2.07 8.26 0.10
N VAL A 95 1.96 7.87 1.37
CA VAL A 95 2.01 6.46 1.79
C VAL A 95 0.58 5.92 1.95
N ALA A 96 0.25 4.86 1.23
CA ALA A 96 -1.08 4.26 1.20
C ALA A 96 -1.05 2.77 1.56
N ILE A 97 -2.13 2.28 2.18
CA ILE A 97 -2.40 0.84 2.28
C ILE A 97 -2.99 0.40 0.95
N THR A 98 -2.32 -0.51 0.25
CA THR A 98 -2.75 -1.02 -1.07
C THR A 98 -3.39 -2.38 -1.01
N ASP A 99 -3.00 -3.19 -0.03
CA ASP A 99 -3.60 -4.50 0.25
C ASP A 99 -3.55 -4.78 1.76
N SER A 100 -4.47 -5.59 2.25
CA SER A 100 -4.49 -5.98 3.65
C SER A 100 -5.35 -7.22 3.89
N SER A 101 -4.92 -8.07 4.81
CA SER A 101 -5.65 -9.28 5.17
C SER A 101 -5.47 -9.61 6.65
N PHE A 102 -6.55 -10.03 7.28
CA PHE A 102 -6.51 -10.58 8.64
C PHE A 102 -6.20 -12.07 8.59
N SER A 103 -5.51 -12.58 9.59
CA SER A 103 -5.47 -14.03 9.84
C SER A 103 -6.88 -14.60 9.99
N GLU A 104 -7.06 -15.90 9.78
CA GLU A 104 -8.38 -16.54 9.86
C GLU A 104 -9.09 -16.32 11.20
N ASP A 105 -8.31 -16.29 12.30
CA ASP A 105 -8.83 -15.99 13.64
C ASP A 105 -8.96 -14.49 13.96
N GLY A 106 -8.51 -13.62 13.05
CA GLY A 106 -8.51 -12.16 13.21
C GLY A 106 -7.49 -11.62 14.21
N SER A 107 -6.55 -12.45 14.67
CA SER A 107 -5.56 -12.06 15.69
C SER A 107 -4.40 -11.22 15.16
N ILE A 108 -4.07 -11.37 13.86
CA ILE A 108 -2.98 -10.63 13.20
C ILE A 108 -3.52 -9.95 11.96
N PHE A 109 -3.11 -8.70 11.76
CA PHE A 109 -3.41 -7.90 10.57
C PHE A 109 -2.13 -7.70 9.77
N ALA A 110 -2.10 -8.25 8.55
CA ALA A 110 -1.06 -7.98 7.58
C ALA A 110 -1.51 -6.87 6.62
N TYR A 111 -0.64 -5.93 6.30
CA TYR A 111 -0.96 -4.83 5.40
C TYR A 111 0.23 -4.41 4.54
N GLY A 112 -0.03 -4.18 3.26
CA GLY A 112 0.92 -3.69 2.28
C GLY A 112 0.93 -2.17 2.24
N LEU A 113 2.12 -1.55 2.32
CA LEU A 113 2.33 -0.13 2.11
C LEU A 113 3.00 0.15 0.79
N SER A 114 2.41 1.03 -0.01
CA SER A 114 3.03 1.66 -1.18
C SER A 114 3.40 3.10 -0.85
N LYS A 115 4.53 3.58 -1.41
CA LYS A 115 5.01 4.95 -1.27
C LYS A 115 4.99 5.65 -2.63
N SER A 116 4.52 6.90 -2.64
CA SER A 116 4.49 7.77 -3.83
C SER A 116 3.74 7.18 -5.02
N GLY A 117 2.80 6.25 -4.77
CA GLY A 117 2.02 5.57 -5.82
C GLY A 117 2.80 4.51 -6.60
N SER A 118 3.95 4.04 -6.09
CA SER A 118 4.70 2.93 -6.67
C SER A 118 3.93 1.61 -6.54
N ASP A 119 4.06 0.72 -7.52
CA ASP A 119 3.54 -0.65 -7.41
C ASP A 119 4.35 -1.51 -6.42
N TRP A 120 5.53 -1.04 -6.00
CA TRP A 120 6.30 -1.69 -4.94
C TRP A 120 5.61 -1.54 -3.58
N ILE A 121 5.56 -2.65 -2.87
CA ILE A 121 4.88 -2.81 -1.59
C ILE A 121 5.90 -3.31 -0.55
N THR A 122 5.75 -2.82 0.67
CA THR A 122 6.31 -3.46 1.86
C THR A 122 5.16 -4.05 2.68
N ILE A 123 5.23 -5.33 3.06
CA ILE A 123 4.20 -5.95 3.93
C ILE A 123 4.65 -5.81 5.38
N HIS A 124 3.74 -5.36 6.23
CA HIS A 124 3.90 -5.18 7.67
C HIS A 124 2.86 -6.03 8.39
N PHE A 125 3.15 -6.41 9.64
CA PHE A 125 2.23 -7.16 10.49
C PHE A 125 1.95 -6.41 11.80
N LEU A 126 0.73 -6.55 12.30
CA LEU A 126 0.27 -5.94 13.54
C LEU A 126 -0.62 -6.90 14.32
N ASN A 127 -0.42 -6.99 15.63
CA ASN A 127 -1.30 -7.73 16.51
C ASN A 127 -2.62 -6.96 16.65
N ALA A 128 -3.73 -7.55 16.20
CA ALA A 128 -5.02 -6.87 16.14
C ALA A 128 -5.65 -6.58 17.51
N HIS A 129 -5.17 -7.23 18.57
CA HIS A 129 -5.65 -7.04 19.93
C HIS A 129 -4.90 -5.92 20.66
N THR A 130 -3.57 -5.91 20.56
CA THR A 130 -2.70 -4.98 21.29
C THR A 130 -2.35 -3.73 20.48
N GLY A 131 -2.43 -3.80 19.14
CA GLY A 131 -1.94 -2.77 18.24
C GLY A 131 -0.41 -2.76 18.09
N GLU A 132 0.28 -3.73 18.69
CA GLU A 132 1.74 -3.84 18.60
C GLU A 132 2.14 -4.32 17.20
N LYS A 133 3.13 -3.64 16.61
CA LYS A 133 3.72 -4.04 15.33
C LYS A 133 4.72 -5.15 15.54
N TYR A 134 4.72 -6.11 14.62
CA TYR A 134 5.80 -7.07 14.51
C TYR A 134 7.04 -6.40 13.91
N PRO A 135 8.26 -6.85 14.27
CA PRO A 135 9.50 -6.20 13.84
C PRO A 135 9.85 -6.46 12.37
N GLU A 136 9.40 -7.56 11.79
CA GLU A 136 9.70 -7.92 10.41
C GLU A 136 8.92 -7.08 9.40
N ILE A 137 9.56 -6.82 8.26
CA ILE A 137 8.99 -6.15 7.09
C ILE A 137 9.35 -7.00 5.88
N LEU A 138 8.37 -7.31 5.04
CA LEU A 138 8.61 -8.03 3.80
C LEU A 138 8.80 -7.02 2.67
N GLU A 139 10.01 -6.97 2.12
CA GLU A 139 10.37 -6.08 1.01
C GLU A 139 10.31 -6.77 -0.35
N ASN A 140 10.42 -5.97 -1.41
CA ASN A 140 10.40 -6.41 -2.81
C ASN A 140 9.13 -7.17 -3.19
N VAL A 141 8.00 -6.74 -2.64
CA VAL A 141 6.67 -7.24 -2.98
C VAL A 141 6.08 -6.36 -4.07
N LYS A 142 5.53 -6.98 -5.13
CA LYS A 142 4.89 -6.26 -6.23
C LYS A 142 3.82 -7.13 -6.86
N PHE A 143 2.65 -6.55 -7.13
CA PHE A 143 1.49 -7.26 -7.68
C PHE A 143 1.14 -8.55 -6.92
N SER A 144 1.14 -8.51 -5.59
CA SER A 144 0.88 -9.68 -4.73
C SER A 144 -0.39 -9.50 -3.93
N SER A 145 -1.07 -10.62 -3.65
CA SER A 145 -2.06 -10.71 -2.57
C SER A 145 -1.38 -11.12 -1.25
N ILE A 146 -2.09 -10.98 -0.13
CA ILE A 146 -1.65 -11.46 1.19
C ILE A 146 -2.59 -12.60 1.65
N GLU A 147 -2.15 -13.85 1.48
CA GLU A 147 -3.01 -15.03 1.68
C GLU A 147 -2.58 -15.85 2.91
N TRP A 148 -3.42 -15.86 3.95
CA TRP A 148 -3.12 -16.55 5.20
C TRP A 148 -3.30 -18.06 5.11
N THR A 149 -2.45 -18.81 5.80
CA THR A 149 -2.76 -20.20 6.12
C THR A 149 -3.75 -20.28 7.29
N HIS A 150 -4.63 -21.28 7.25
CA HIS A 150 -5.67 -21.43 8.28
C HIS A 150 -5.15 -21.79 9.68
N ASP A 151 -3.87 -22.14 9.80
CA ASP A 151 -3.21 -22.32 11.10
C ASP A 151 -2.74 -20.99 11.71
N ASN A 152 -3.00 -19.86 11.04
CA ASN A 152 -2.64 -18.49 11.44
C ASN A 152 -1.13 -18.26 11.63
N ARG A 153 -0.29 -19.13 11.06
CA ARG A 153 1.17 -19.06 11.27
C ARG A 153 1.87 -18.14 10.28
N GLY A 154 1.31 -17.95 9.10
CA GLY A 154 2.01 -17.30 8.01
C GLY A 154 1.14 -16.96 6.82
N ILE A 155 1.77 -16.32 5.84
CA ILE A 155 1.13 -15.88 4.60
C ILE A 155 1.90 -16.37 3.38
N PHE A 156 1.17 -16.64 2.30
CA PHE A 156 1.72 -16.69 0.96
C PHE A 156 1.72 -15.28 0.33
N TYR A 157 2.81 -14.93 -0.34
CA TYR A 157 2.97 -13.66 -1.04
C TYR A 157 3.95 -13.78 -2.21
N GLY A 158 3.79 -12.94 -3.22
CA GLY A 158 4.67 -12.80 -4.37
C GLY A 158 5.82 -11.84 -4.10
N GLN A 159 7.03 -12.25 -4.43
CA GLN A 159 8.26 -11.50 -4.19
C GLN A 159 9.20 -11.51 -5.41
N SER A 160 9.78 -10.36 -5.71
CA SER A 160 10.85 -10.22 -6.72
C SER A 160 12.22 -10.16 -6.03
N ARG A 161 12.65 -11.29 -5.43
CA ARG A 161 13.91 -11.38 -4.64
C ARG A 161 15.15 -10.92 -5.39
N ASP A 162 15.19 -11.20 -6.68
CA ASP A 162 16.38 -11.03 -7.51
C ASP A 162 16.41 -9.66 -8.21
N GLN A 163 15.46 -8.77 -7.89
CA GLN A 163 15.42 -7.43 -8.45
C GLN A 163 16.66 -6.64 -8.03
N GLN A 164 17.45 -6.23 -9.02
CA GLN A 164 18.63 -5.38 -8.80
C GLN A 164 18.30 -3.92 -9.10
N GLY A 165 19.01 -3.01 -8.43
CA GLY A 165 18.85 -1.57 -8.63
C GLY A 165 17.79 -0.97 -7.72
N LYS A 166 17.18 0.13 -8.18
CA LYS A 166 16.14 0.83 -7.43
C LYS A 166 14.81 0.07 -7.52
N THR A 167 14.08 0.08 -6.42
CA THR A 167 12.72 -0.45 -6.29
C THR A 167 11.80 0.59 -5.66
N ASP A 168 11.93 1.84 -6.12
CA ASP A 168 11.17 2.99 -5.62
C ASP A 168 10.06 3.44 -6.57
N GLY A 169 9.90 2.76 -7.71
CA GLY A 169 8.92 3.04 -8.75
C GLY A 169 9.42 4.02 -9.81
N SER A 170 10.63 4.55 -9.68
CA SER A 170 11.26 5.36 -10.72
C SER A 170 12.04 4.54 -11.75
N GLU A 171 12.35 3.28 -11.43
CA GLU A 171 13.04 2.38 -12.34
C GLU A 171 12.19 1.96 -13.55
N THR A 172 12.86 1.63 -14.64
CA THR A 172 12.23 1.19 -15.90
C THR A 172 12.51 -0.28 -16.23
N LEU A 173 13.17 -1.00 -15.32
CA LEU A 173 13.48 -2.42 -15.49
C LEU A 173 12.18 -3.25 -15.44
N GLY A 174 12.12 -4.28 -16.30
CA GLY A 174 11.03 -5.24 -16.29
C GLY A 174 10.98 -6.02 -14.97
N ASN A 175 9.77 -6.46 -14.59
CA ASN A 175 9.60 -7.36 -13.43
C ASN A 175 9.76 -8.79 -13.93
N GLU A 176 10.82 -9.46 -13.50
CA GLU A 176 11.14 -10.84 -13.88
C GLU A 176 11.34 -11.71 -12.63
N ASN A 177 11.31 -13.04 -12.81
CA ASN A 177 11.64 -14.03 -11.79
C ASN A 177 10.81 -13.88 -10.51
N LYS A 178 9.51 -13.59 -10.65
CA LYS A 178 8.60 -13.50 -9.51
C LYS A 178 8.47 -14.86 -8.84
N LYS A 179 8.64 -14.88 -7.52
CA LYS A 179 8.54 -16.08 -6.69
C LYS A 179 7.28 -16.00 -5.84
N LEU A 180 6.61 -17.14 -5.63
CA LEU A 180 5.64 -17.26 -4.55
C LEU A 180 6.38 -17.75 -3.31
N CYS A 181 6.37 -16.94 -2.27
CA CYS A 181 7.02 -17.22 -0.99
C CYS A 181 5.99 -17.48 0.10
N TYR A 182 6.39 -18.23 1.11
CA TYR A 182 5.66 -18.40 2.36
C TYR A 182 6.47 -17.81 3.51
N HIS A 183 5.88 -16.85 4.22
CA HIS A 183 6.45 -16.19 5.38
C HIS A 183 5.80 -16.70 6.65
N ILE A 184 6.59 -16.98 7.69
CA ILE A 184 6.09 -17.31 9.04
C ILE A 184 6.20 -16.07 9.91
N VAL A 185 5.10 -15.64 10.52
CA VAL A 185 5.08 -14.44 11.35
C VAL A 185 6.05 -14.59 12.53
N GLY A 186 6.85 -13.55 12.77
CA GLY A 186 7.89 -13.51 13.80
C GLY A 186 9.25 -14.08 13.36
N THR A 187 9.43 -14.44 12.08
CA THR A 187 10.74 -14.81 11.53
C THR A 187 11.30 -13.72 10.62
N SER A 188 12.58 -13.81 10.25
CA SER A 188 13.17 -12.92 9.26
C SER A 188 12.66 -13.25 7.85
N GLN A 189 12.49 -12.26 6.98
CA GLN A 189 12.16 -12.48 5.56
C GLN A 189 13.20 -13.38 4.86
N SER A 190 14.45 -13.38 5.32
CA SER A 190 15.49 -14.27 4.79
C SER A 190 15.18 -15.76 4.96
N ASP A 191 14.33 -16.10 5.93
CA ASP A 191 13.97 -17.47 6.29
C ASP A 191 12.74 -17.96 5.51
N ASP A 192 12.15 -17.08 4.69
CA ASP A 192 10.95 -17.37 3.91
C ASP A 192 11.20 -18.47 2.88
N VAL A 193 10.26 -19.41 2.82
CA VAL A 193 10.32 -20.56 1.90
C VAL A 193 9.84 -20.12 0.53
N VAL A 194 10.60 -20.41 -0.52
CA VAL A 194 10.10 -20.29 -1.91
C VAL A 194 9.20 -21.49 -2.17
N ALA A 195 7.90 -21.25 -2.28
CA ALA A 195 6.89 -22.28 -2.52
C ALA A 195 6.78 -22.62 -4.02
N VAL A 196 6.85 -21.61 -4.89
CA VAL A 196 6.80 -21.77 -6.35
C VAL A 196 7.73 -20.77 -7.03
N GLU A 197 8.47 -21.22 -8.03
CA GLU A 197 9.23 -20.39 -8.96
C GLU A 197 9.31 -21.07 -10.35
N PHE A 198 9.43 -20.26 -11.41
CA PHE A 198 9.56 -20.72 -12.80
C PHE A 198 10.82 -20.12 -13.45
N PRO A 199 12.02 -20.61 -13.12
CA PRO A 199 13.27 -19.98 -13.56
C PRO A 199 13.49 -20.04 -15.09
N GLU A 200 12.93 -21.05 -15.76
CA GLU A 200 13.00 -21.19 -17.22
C GLU A 200 12.00 -20.25 -17.95
N GLU A 201 11.04 -19.67 -17.21
CA GLU A 201 9.99 -18.80 -17.75
C GLU A 201 9.94 -17.48 -16.94
N PRO A 202 10.98 -16.63 -17.04
CA PRO A 202 11.22 -15.51 -16.12
C PRO A 202 10.14 -14.42 -16.17
N LEU A 203 9.31 -14.39 -17.21
CA LEU A 203 8.22 -13.42 -17.37
C LEU A 203 6.86 -13.91 -16.83
N TRP A 204 6.77 -15.16 -16.38
CA TRP A 204 5.51 -15.66 -15.80
C TRP A 204 5.27 -15.02 -14.44
N SER A 205 4.14 -14.32 -14.30
CA SER A 205 3.69 -13.77 -13.03
C SER A 205 2.59 -14.65 -12.42
N MET A 206 2.77 -15.01 -11.15
CA MET A 206 1.74 -15.61 -10.29
C MET A 206 0.98 -14.54 -9.50
#